data_AF-A0AB36I3U7-F1
#
_entry.id   AF-A0AB36I3U7-F1
#
_cell.length_a   1.000
_cell.length_b   1.000
_cell.length_c   1.000
_cell.angle_alpha   90.00
_cell.angle_beta   90.00
_cell.angle_gamma   90.00
#
_symmetry.space_group_name_H-M   'P 1'
#
loop_
_entity.id
_entity.type
_entity.pdbx_description
1 polymer ?
#
loop_
_entity_poly.entity_id
_entity_poly.type
_entity_poly.pdbx_seq_one_letter_code
_entity_poly.pdbx_strand_id
1 'polypeptide(L)'
;MDEKLRLASLTAFYFGTRVAADPTSPEAITNVSKRAYRDLSRTLHGIGTHPAKITLLEAAHASLHAFVTDLEEVKTREEFDALHDAWCENRICFFREHLHPDRKAFVFTYGQAQKWINMTLKYLAVLGHPTVADVYPYLHVPIDSIIYAEAEHPSAGITVPRPPGGTAWSRLTREQYRDYQQSLRTAIATHSDGLLAPLDWEAQAWIVRSASPSQPK
;
A
#
# COMPACT_ATOMS: atom_id res chain seq x y z
N MET A 1 -23.98 2.50 -20.95
CA MET A 1 -22.76 3.33 -20.92
C MET A 1 -21.58 2.43 -21.22
N ASP A 2 -20.74 2.82 -22.19
CA ASP A 2 -19.52 2.08 -22.55
C ASP A 2 -18.65 1.78 -21.31
N GLU A 3 -18.08 0.57 -21.24
CA GLU A 3 -17.27 0.14 -20.09
C GLU A 3 -16.00 0.94 -19.94
N LYS A 4 -15.33 1.25 -21.06
CA LYS A 4 -14.14 2.09 -21.07
C LYS A 4 -14.47 3.51 -20.59
N LEU A 5 -15.60 4.06 -21.03
CA LEU A 5 -16.09 5.35 -20.53
C LEU A 5 -16.45 5.33 -19.04
N ARG A 6 -17.05 4.24 -18.53
CA ARG A 6 -17.34 4.05 -17.09
C ARG A 6 -16.05 4.05 -16.27
N LEU A 7 -15.06 3.26 -16.70
CA LEU A 7 -13.76 3.17 -16.04
C LEU A 7 -13.02 4.52 -16.06
N ALA A 8 -12.96 5.18 -17.23
CA ALA A 8 -12.33 6.49 -17.34
C ALA A 8 -13.01 7.54 -16.45
N SER A 9 -14.35 7.52 -16.35
CA SER A 9 -15.10 8.41 -15.46
C SER A 9 -14.79 8.13 -13.99
N LEU A 10 -14.79 6.85 -13.58
CA LEU A 10 -14.44 6.44 -12.22
C LEU A 10 -13.01 6.86 -11.84
N THR A 11 -12.05 6.62 -12.74
CA THR A 11 -10.66 7.05 -12.57
C THR A 11 -10.56 8.56 -12.44
N ALA A 12 -11.29 9.32 -13.26
CA ALA A 12 -11.31 10.78 -13.19
C ALA A 12 -11.86 11.29 -11.85
N PHE A 13 -12.92 10.67 -11.32
CA PHE A 13 -13.47 11.04 -10.01
C PHE A 13 -12.53 10.72 -8.85
N TYR A 14 -11.86 9.57 -8.90
CA TYR A 14 -11.09 9.07 -7.76
C TYR A 14 -9.65 9.59 -7.74
N PHE A 15 -9.03 9.72 -8.92
CA PHE A 15 -7.62 10.08 -9.10
C PHE A 15 -7.39 11.36 -9.92
N GLY A 16 -8.41 11.87 -10.61
CA GLY A 16 -8.34 13.08 -11.42
C GLY A 16 -8.30 12.79 -12.93
N THR A 17 -8.72 13.78 -13.73
CA THR A 17 -8.86 13.65 -15.20
C THR A 17 -7.54 13.34 -15.91
N ARG A 18 -6.40 13.81 -15.37
CA ARG A 18 -5.08 13.53 -15.93
C ARG A 18 -4.70 12.06 -15.80
N VAL A 19 -5.01 11.44 -14.66
CA VAL A 19 -4.81 9.99 -14.44
C VAL A 19 -5.72 9.18 -15.37
N ALA A 20 -6.95 9.64 -15.59
CA ALA A 20 -7.88 8.99 -16.51
C ALA A 20 -7.45 9.07 -17.99
N ALA A 21 -6.70 10.12 -18.35
CA ALA A 21 -6.16 10.29 -19.70
C ALA A 21 -4.90 9.44 -19.92
N ASP A 22 -3.99 9.45 -18.94
CA ASP A 22 -2.73 8.71 -19.01
C ASP A 22 -2.27 8.26 -17.60
N PRO A 23 -2.53 7.00 -17.21
CA PRO A 23 -2.14 6.47 -15.90
C PRO A 23 -0.65 6.17 -15.76
N THR A 24 0.14 6.22 -16.85
CA THR A 24 1.59 5.92 -16.83
C THR A 24 2.45 7.17 -16.67
N SER A 25 1.86 8.36 -16.87
CA SER A 25 2.59 9.62 -16.72
C SER A 25 3.16 9.82 -15.31
N PRO A 26 4.32 10.50 -15.16
CA PRO A 26 4.88 10.86 -13.86
C PRO A 26 3.90 11.60 -12.95
N GLU A 27 3.05 12.43 -13.55
CA GLU A 27 2.03 13.16 -12.84
C GLU A 27 0.91 12.24 -12.32
N ALA A 28 0.56 11.21 -13.09
CA ALA A 28 -0.43 10.24 -12.65
C ALA A 28 0.06 9.43 -11.46
N ILE A 29 1.31 8.96 -11.48
CA ILE A 29 1.94 8.28 -10.33
C ILE A 29 1.91 9.18 -9.09
N THR A 30 2.23 10.47 -9.25
CA THR A 30 2.15 11.45 -8.16
C THR A 30 0.73 11.60 -7.59
N ASN A 31 -0.28 11.70 -8.46
CA ASN A 31 -1.69 11.84 -8.04
C ASN A 31 -2.22 10.58 -7.35
N VAL A 32 -1.85 9.40 -7.85
CA VAL A 32 -2.14 8.11 -7.22
C VAL A 32 -1.46 8.00 -5.85
N SER A 33 -0.20 8.41 -5.73
CA SER A 33 0.52 8.45 -4.45
C SER A 33 -0.11 9.42 -3.44
N LYS A 34 -0.59 10.59 -3.89
CA LYS A 34 -1.37 11.52 -3.04
C LYS A 34 -2.67 10.91 -2.56
N ARG A 35 -3.32 10.07 -3.37
CA ARG A 35 -4.50 9.32 -2.96
C ARG A 35 -4.13 8.29 -1.89
N ALA A 36 -3.11 7.49 -2.14
CA ALA A 36 -2.60 6.48 -1.20
C ALA A 36 -2.17 7.07 0.15
N TYR A 37 -1.60 8.27 0.17
CA TYR A 37 -1.27 8.97 1.41
C TYR A 37 -2.50 9.19 2.32
N ARG A 38 -3.70 9.35 1.75
CA ARG A 38 -4.92 9.58 2.55
C ARG A 38 -5.30 8.36 3.39
N ASP A 39 -4.91 7.15 2.97
CA ASP A 39 -5.16 5.91 3.72
C ASP A 39 -4.33 5.84 5.01
N LEU A 40 -3.15 6.45 5.05
CA LEU A 40 -2.29 6.44 6.23
C LEU A 40 -2.27 7.75 7.02
N SER A 41 -2.67 8.88 6.42
CA SER A 41 -2.49 10.23 6.99
C SER A 41 -3.10 10.37 8.39
N ARG A 42 -4.24 9.70 8.64
CA ARG A 42 -4.90 9.63 9.96
C ARG A 42 -4.05 8.99 11.06
N THR A 43 -3.04 8.20 10.70
CA THR A 43 -2.12 7.57 11.65
C THR A 43 -0.86 8.39 11.90
N LEU A 44 -0.54 9.31 10.99
CA LEU A 44 0.67 10.12 11.04
C LEU A 44 0.46 11.40 11.88
N HIS A 45 0.09 11.20 13.14
CA HIS A 45 -0.26 12.26 14.06
C HIS A 45 0.89 13.26 14.24
N GLY A 46 0.62 14.54 13.97
CA GLY A 46 1.62 15.61 14.03
C GLY A 46 2.09 16.11 12.67
N ILE A 47 1.90 15.36 11.58
CA ILE A 47 2.28 15.83 10.23
C ILE A 47 1.56 17.12 9.84
N GLY A 48 0.33 17.32 10.31
CA GLY A 48 -0.48 18.50 10.00
C GLY A 48 0.13 19.81 10.48
N THR A 49 0.88 19.79 11.57
CA THR A 49 1.57 20.94 12.17
C THR A 49 3.07 20.94 11.91
N HIS A 50 3.57 19.97 11.14
CA HIS A 50 5.00 19.82 10.90
C HIS A 50 5.50 20.94 9.98
N PRO A 51 6.53 21.71 10.36
CA PRO A 51 7.01 22.83 9.54
C PRO A 51 7.54 22.35 8.17
N ALA A 52 8.24 21.22 8.14
CA ALA A 52 8.71 20.58 6.90
C ALA A 52 7.66 19.69 6.21
N LYS A 53 6.35 19.79 6.53
CA LYS A 53 5.30 18.90 5.98
C LYS A 53 5.36 18.82 4.46
N ILE A 54 5.41 19.97 3.79
CA ILE A 54 5.37 20.03 2.32
C ILE A 54 6.58 19.28 1.75
N THR A 55 7.79 19.61 2.22
CA THR A 55 9.03 18.94 1.83
C THR A 55 8.99 17.43 2.06
N LEU A 56 8.50 16.98 3.22
CA LEU A 56 8.37 15.56 3.57
C LEU A 56 7.47 14.81 2.59
N LEU A 57 6.29 15.37 2.30
CA LEU A 57 5.31 14.73 1.42
C LEU A 57 5.75 14.78 -0.05
N GLU A 58 6.24 15.91 -0.53
CA GLU A 58 6.74 16.06 -1.91
C GLU A 58 7.92 15.14 -2.20
N ALA A 59 8.87 15.02 -1.26
CA ALA A 59 9.98 14.08 -1.39
C ALA A 59 9.50 12.62 -1.43
N ALA A 60 8.49 12.26 -0.64
CA ALA A 60 7.92 10.91 -0.67
C ALA A 60 7.16 10.62 -1.98
N HIS A 61 6.46 11.60 -2.54
CA HIS A 61 5.81 11.47 -3.84
C HIS A 61 6.83 11.31 -4.97
N ALA A 62 7.89 12.13 -4.96
CA ALA A 62 8.98 12.04 -5.94
C ALA A 62 9.73 10.70 -5.84
N SER A 63 9.98 10.20 -4.63
CA SER A 63 10.65 8.91 -4.46
C SER A 63 9.79 7.72 -4.89
N LEU A 64 8.45 7.83 -4.86
CA LEU A 64 7.56 6.79 -5.40
C LEU A 64 7.56 6.76 -6.93
N HIS A 65 7.74 7.91 -7.58
CA HIS A 65 7.97 7.94 -9.01
C HIS A 65 9.25 7.17 -9.37
N ALA A 66 10.37 7.48 -8.71
CA ALA A 66 11.63 6.77 -8.93
C ALA A 66 11.48 5.26 -8.66
N PHE A 67 10.81 4.88 -7.56
CA PHE A 67 10.53 3.48 -7.26
C PHE A 67 9.79 2.77 -8.40
N VAL A 68 8.75 3.39 -8.98
CA VAL A 68 7.98 2.78 -10.07
C VAL A 68 8.84 2.63 -11.33
N THR A 69 9.75 3.56 -11.62
CA THR A 69 10.73 3.41 -12.71
C THR A 69 11.68 2.24 -12.44
N ASP A 70 12.19 2.11 -11.22
CA ASP A 70 13.13 1.05 -10.84
C ASP A 70 12.52 -0.36 -10.91
N LEU A 71 11.18 -0.48 -10.94
CA LEU A 71 10.49 -1.77 -11.13
C LEU A 71 10.75 -2.40 -12.50
N GLU A 72 11.16 -1.63 -13.52
CA GLU A 72 11.46 -2.17 -14.87
C GLU A 72 12.59 -3.21 -14.84
N GLU A 73 13.51 -3.05 -13.90
CA GLU A 73 14.67 -3.93 -13.72
C GLU A 73 14.38 -5.15 -12.83
N VAL A 74 13.25 -5.17 -12.12
CA VAL A 74 12.88 -6.26 -11.20
C VAL A 74 12.41 -7.49 -11.99
N LYS A 75 13.04 -8.64 -11.75
CA LYS A 75 12.71 -9.93 -12.38
C LYS A 75 12.30 -11.00 -11.39
N THR A 76 12.57 -10.79 -10.11
CA THR A 76 12.30 -11.76 -9.04
C THR A 76 11.58 -11.11 -7.87
N ARG A 77 10.93 -11.94 -7.05
CA ARG A 77 10.31 -11.51 -5.80
C ARG A 77 11.36 -10.95 -4.84
N GLU A 78 12.53 -11.58 -4.76
CA GLU A 78 13.59 -11.20 -3.84
C GLU A 78 14.15 -9.80 -4.17
N GLU A 79 14.26 -9.47 -5.45
CA GLU A 79 14.60 -8.12 -5.92
C GLU A 79 13.51 -7.10 -5.57
N PHE A 80 12.23 -7.45 -5.78
CA PHE A 80 11.11 -6.60 -5.37
C PHE A 80 11.12 -6.32 -3.87
N ASP A 81 11.27 -7.35 -3.06
CA ASP A 81 11.28 -7.26 -1.60
C ASP A 81 12.45 -6.39 -1.10
N ALA A 82 13.64 -6.52 -1.72
CA ALA A 82 14.79 -5.70 -1.39
C ALA A 82 14.60 -4.22 -1.77
N LEU A 83 14.07 -3.96 -2.98
CA LEU A 83 13.77 -2.60 -3.43
C LEU A 83 12.71 -1.93 -2.54
N HIS A 84 11.67 -2.69 -2.18
CA HIS A 84 10.59 -2.25 -1.27
C HIS A 84 11.13 -1.90 0.12
N ASP A 85 11.97 -2.77 0.69
CA ASP A 85 12.60 -2.54 1.99
C ASP A 85 13.48 -1.30 1.98
N ALA A 86 14.31 -1.17 0.94
CA ALA A 86 15.18 -0.01 0.74
C ALA A 86 14.39 1.30 0.65
N TRP A 87 13.27 1.31 -0.08
CA TRP A 87 12.40 2.49 -0.13
C TRP A 87 11.81 2.83 1.24
N CYS A 88 11.29 1.83 1.97
CA CYS A 88 10.71 2.03 3.29
C CYS A 88 11.73 2.62 4.28
N GLU A 89 12.90 2.00 4.39
CA GLU A 89 13.97 2.48 5.29
C GLU A 89 14.47 3.86 4.89
N ASN A 90 14.67 4.11 3.60
CA ASN A 90 15.09 5.43 3.12
C ASN A 90 14.09 6.53 3.49
N ARG A 91 12.79 6.26 3.36
CA ARG A 91 11.74 7.21 3.79
C ARG A 91 11.69 7.41 5.28
N ILE A 92 11.82 6.35 6.06
CA ILE A 92 11.89 6.45 7.52
C ILE A 92 13.09 7.30 7.95
N CYS A 93 14.27 7.05 7.38
CA CYS A 93 15.47 7.86 7.65
C CYS A 93 15.26 9.34 7.29
N PHE A 94 14.69 9.62 6.11
CA PHE A 94 14.42 11.01 5.70
C PHE A 94 13.45 11.73 6.67
N PHE A 95 12.40 11.06 7.15
CA PHE A 95 11.52 11.62 8.17
C PHE A 95 12.23 11.81 9.53
N ARG A 96 13.17 10.94 9.90
CA ARG A 96 13.98 11.08 11.12
C ARG A 96 14.97 12.24 11.04
N GLU A 97 15.47 12.58 9.86
CA GLU A 97 16.33 13.77 9.66
C GLU A 97 15.56 15.09 9.81
N HIS A 98 14.23 15.04 9.68
CA HIS A 98 13.34 16.20 9.76
C HIS A 98 12.38 16.04 10.94
N LEU A 99 12.92 15.99 12.16
CA LEU A 99 12.08 15.83 13.36
C LEU A 99 11.13 17.00 13.58
N HIS A 100 9.95 16.70 14.12
CA HIS A 100 9.00 17.74 14.52
C HIS A 100 9.54 18.48 15.74
N PRO A 101 9.70 19.82 15.70
CA PRO A 101 10.30 20.58 16.80
C PRO A 101 9.48 20.47 18.10
N ASP A 102 8.15 20.61 17.99
CA ASP A 102 7.26 20.62 19.16
C ASP A 102 6.65 19.26 19.53
N ARG A 103 6.88 18.20 18.73
CA ARG A 103 6.24 16.88 18.92
C ARG A 103 7.27 15.78 18.84
N LYS A 104 8.00 15.55 19.93
CA LYS A 104 9.03 14.50 20.03
C LYS A 104 8.52 13.08 19.76
N ALA A 105 7.22 12.84 19.93
CA ALA A 105 6.58 11.56 19.63
C ALA A 105 6.21 11.37 18.14
N PHE A 106 6.41 12.39 17.30
CA PHE A 106 6.23 12.27 15.86
C PHE A 106 7.29 11.32 15.29
N VAL A 107 6.82 10.19 14.76
CA VAL A 107 7.68 9.17 14.14
C VAL A 107 6.97 8.66 12.90
N PHE A 108 7.72 8.53 11.82
CA PHE A 108 7.30 7.79 10.63
C PHE A 108 7.77 6.34 10.76
N THR A 109 6.85 5.39 10.73
CA THR A 109 7.13 3.97 10.99
C THR A 109 7.15 3.15 9.70
N TYR A 110 7.69 1.93 9.78
CA TYR A 110 7.64 0.99 8.67
C TYR A 110 6.20 0.65 8.28
N GLY A 111 5.33 0.46 9.27
CA GLY A 111 3.90 0.29 9.07
C GLY A 111 3.21 1.39 8.25
N GLN A 112 3.68 2.63 8.37
CA GLN A 112 3.18 3.76 7.56
C GLN A 112 3.83 3.80 6.18
N ALA A 113 5.15 3.56 6.09
CA ALA A 113 5.87 3.49 4.83
C ALA A 113 5.27 2.43 3.91
N GLN A 114 5.11 1.18 4.39
CA GLN A 114 4.53 0.09 3.62
C GLN A 114 3.12 0.42 3.13
N LYS A 115 2.28 1.08 3.95
CA LYS A 115 0.91 1.40 3.55
C LYS A 115 0.90 2.37 2.37
N TRP A 116 1.80 3.34 2.37
CA TRP A 116 1.90 4.33 1.30
C TRP A 116 2.27 3.68 -0.03
N ILE A 117 3.38 2.93 -0.04
CA ILE A 117 3.88 2.30 -1.27
C ILE A 117 2.94 1.21 -1.75
N ASN A 118 2.43 0.35 -0.87
CA ASN A 118 1.55 -0.76 -1.25
C ASN A 118 0.21 -0.25 -1.80
N MET A 119 -0.36 0.80 -1.21
CA MET A 119 -1.58 1.42 -1.77
C MET A 119 -1.31 2.11 -3.12
N THR A 120 -0.13 2.72 -3.28
CA THR A 120 0.27 3.34 -4.56
C THR A 120 0.35 2.27 -5.66
N LEU A 121 1.06 1.16 -5.40
CA LEU A 121 1.23 0.07 -6.34
C LEU A 121 -0.11 -0.65 -6.64
N LYS A 122 -0.95 -0.87 -5.62
CA LYS A 122 -2.30 -1.41 -5.81
C LYS A 122 -3.12 -0.56 -6.78
N TYR A 123 -3.12 0.76 -6.60
CA TYR A 123 -3.86 1.65 -7.48
C TYR A 123 -3.30 1.66 -8.90
N LEU A 124 -1.97 1.68 -9.07
CA LEU A 124 -1.35 1.59 -10.39
C LEU A 124 -1.66 0.26 -11.10
N ALA A 125 -1.69 -0.85 -10.35
CA ALA A 125 -2.10 -2.16 -10.88
C ALA A 125 -3.55 -2.14 -11.39
N VAL A 126 -4.48 -1.61 -10.59
CA VAL A 126 -5.91 -1.48 -11.00
C VAL A 126 -6.07 -0.55 -12.21
N LEU A 127 -5.20 0.45 -12.35
CA LEU A 127 -5.19 1.37 -13.49
C LEU A 127 -4.47 0.80 -14.73
N GLY A 128 -3.93 -0.43 -14.65
CA GLY A 128 -3.25 -1.08 -15.77
C GLY A 128 -1.89 -0.48 -16.12
N HIS A 129 -1.16 0.06 -15.14
CA HIS A 129 0.20 0.56 -15.37
C HIS A 129 1.13 -0.61 -15.78
N PRO A 130 1.78 -0.57 -16.95
CA PRO A 130 2.49 -1.73 -17.53
C PRO A 130 3.60 -2.26 -16.62
N THR A 131 4.50 -1.38 -16.14
CA THR A 131 5.59 -1.78 -15.24
C THR A 131 5.10 -2.44 -13.95
N VAL A 132 3.97 -1.98 -13.40
CA VAL A 132 3.40 -2.54 -12.17
C VAL A 132 2.67 -3.85 -12.45
N ALA A 133 2.07 -4.00 -13.63
CA ALA A 133 1.46 -5.25 -14.08
C ALA A 133 2.51 -6.37 -14.22
N ASP A 134 3.70 -6.06 -14.72
CA ASP A 134 4.79 -7.03 -14.88
C ASP A 134 5.28 -7.60 -13.55
N VAL A 135 5.27 -6.80 -12.48
CA VAL A 135 5.65 -7.22 -11.12
C VAL A 135 4.45 -7.57 -10.24
N TYR A 136 3.24 -7.63 -10.79
CA TYR A 136 2.00 -7.83 -10.03
C TYR A 136 2.04 -9.03 -9.05
N PRO A 137 2.57 -10.22 -9.44
CA PRO A 137 2.67 -11.36 -8.52
C PRO A 137 3.55 -11.10 -7.29
N TYR A 138 4.48 -10.14 -7.40
CA TYR A 138 5.40 -9.78 -6.33
C TYR A 138 4.86 -8.67 -5.44
N LEU A 139 3.74 -8.03 -5.77
CA LEU A 139 3.22 -6.93 -4.96
C LEU A 139 2.81 -7.37 -3.56
N HIS A 140 3.06 -6.47 -2.61
CA HIS A 140 2.73 -6.62 -1.21
C HIS A 140 1.29 -6.20 -0.91
N VAL A 141 0.62 -6.95 -0.01
CA VAL A 141 -0.70 -6.57 0.49
C VAL A 141 -0.59 -5.27 1.30
N PRO A 142 -1.42 -4.23 1.07
CA PRO A 142 -1.36 -3.00 1.86
C PRO A 142 -1.94 -3.20 3.27
N ILE A 143 -1.11 -3.64 4.22
CA ILE A 143 -1.56 -4.03 5.56
C ILE A 143 -2.21 -2.85 6.28
N ASP A 144 -3.44 -3.05 6.74
CA ASP A 144 -4.15 -2.16 7.64
C ASP A 144 -5.02 -2.96 8.63
N SER A 145 -5.86 -2.25 9.39
CA SER A 145 -6.75 -2.88 10.37
C SER A 145 -7.82 -3.77 9.74
N ILE A 146 -8.20 -3.54 8.48
CA ILE A 146 -9.18 -4.36 7.77
C ILE A 146 -8.49 -5.64 7.31
N ILE A 147 -7.30 -5.55 6.72
CA ILE A 147 -6.50 -6.74 6.35
C ILE A 147 -6.23 -7.62 7.56
N TYR A 148 -5.87 -7.04 8.71
CA TYR A 148 -5.75 -7.80 9.95
C TYR A 148 -7.05 -8.53 10.32
N ALA A 149 -8.19 -7.86 10.26
CA ALA A 149 -9.47 -8.46 10.60
C ALA A 149 -9.84 -9.61 9.66
N GLU A 150 -9.66 -9.44 8.34
CA GLU A 150 -9.99 -10.46 7.34
C GLU A 150 -9.03 -11.66 7.40
N ALA A 151 -7.75 -11.43 7.72
CA ALA A 151 -6.77 -12.51 7.83
C ALA A 151 -6.90 -13.29 9.15
N GLU A 152 -7.33 -12.65 10.25
CA GLU A 152 -7.59 -13.33 11.53
C GLU A 152 -8.93 -14.06 11.55
N HIS A 153 -9.95 -13.49 10.90
CA HIS A 153 -11.31 -14.02 10.84
C HIS A 153 -11.70 -14.27 9.38
N PRO A 154 -11.24 -15.40 8.79
CA PRO A 154 -11.36 -15.65 7.36
C PRO A 154 -12.80 -15.66 6.87
N SER A 155 -13.22 -14.53 6.29
CA SER A 155 -14.26 -14.54 5.28
C SER A 155 -13.71 -15.05 3.93
N ALA A 156 -12.40 -14.85 3.71
CA ALA A 156 -11.67 -15.19 2.48
C ALA A 156 -10.71 -16.38 2.64
N GLY A 157 -11.01 -17.29 3.58
CA GLY A 157 -10.44 -18.64 3.59
C GLY A 157 -8.98 -18.83 4.04
N ILE A 158 -8.27 -17.78 4.48
CA ILE A 158 -6.93 -17.87 5.08
C ILE A 158 -6.90 -17.50 6.56
N THR A 159 -6.07 -18.14 7.37
CA THR A 159 -5.88 -17.76 8.78
C THR A 159 -4.44 -17.32 9.01
N VAL A 160 -4.23 -16.03 9.23
CA VAL A 160 -2.94 -15.45 9.59
C VAL A 160 -3.10 -14.55 10.82
N PRO A 161 -2.53 -14.94 11.98
CA PRO A 161 -2.65 -14.16 13.20
C PRO A 161 -1.91 -12.83 13.10
N ARG A 162 -2.36 -11.81 13.82
CA ARG A 162 -1.61 -10.55 13.93
C ARG A 162 -0.17 -10.76 14.43
N PRO A 163 0.73 -9.82 14.10
CA PRO A 163 2.06 -9.80 14.68
C PRO A 163 2.03 -9.79 16.22
N PRO A 164 3.06 -10.36 16.88
CA PRO A 164 3.12 -10.47 18.33
C PRO A 164 2.83 -9.15 19.06
N GLY A 165 2.14 -9.25 20.20
CA GLY A 165 1.74 -8.11 21.02
C GLY A 165 0.57 -7.30 20.46
N GLY A 166 -0.11 -7.78 19.41
CA GLY A 166 -1.25 -7.08 18.81
C GLY A 166 -0.85 -5.74 18.20
N THR A 167 0.38 -5.65 17.68
CA THR A 167 0.97 -4.41 17.19
C THR A 167 0.10 -3.82 16.08
N ALA A 168 -0.37 -2.58 16.29
CA ALA A 168 -1.14 -1.86 15.29
C ALA A 168 -0.35 -1.75 13.99
N TRP A 169 -1.00 -1.93 12.83
CA TRP A 169 -0.33 -1.94 11.52
C TRP A 169 0.54 -0.71 11.31
N SER A 170 0.11 0.48 11.79
CA SER A 170 0.82 1.75 11.63
C SER A 170 2.03 1.88 12.55
N ARG A 171 2.35 0.85 13.34
CA ARG A 171 3.49 0.79 14.26
C ARG A 171 4.38 -0.41 14.01
N LEU A 172 4.14 -1.16 12.94
CA LEU A 172 4.97 -2.32 12.61
C LEU A 172 6.43 -1.93 12.47
N THR A 173 7.30 -2.77 13.01
CA THR A 173 8.71 -2.80 12.64
C THR A 173 8.87 -3.48 11.28
N ARG A 174 10.06 -3.34 10.70
CA ARG A 174 10.42 -4.02 9.46
C ARG A 174 10.25 -5.54 9.56
N GLU A 175 10.74 -6.13 10.64
CA GLU A 175 10.73 -7.58 10.86
C GLU A 175 9.29 -8.08 11.00
N GLN A 176 8.49 -7.43 11.84
CA GLN A 176 7.06 -7.77 12.00
C GLN A 176 6.30 -7.66 10.67
N TYR A 177 6.60 -6.65 9.87
CA TYR A 177 6.00 -6.48 8.55
C TYR A 177 6.39 -7.63 7.60
N ARG A 178 7.69 -7.94 7.48
CA ARG A 178 8.19 -8.98 6.58
C ARG A 178 7.65 -10.36 6.94
N ASP A 179 7.68 -10.71 8.23
CA ASP A 179 7.17 -11.99 8.72
C ASP A 179 5.67 -12.12 8.44
N TYR A 180 4.91 -11.03 8.61
CA TYR A 180 3.48 -11.04 8.34
C TYR A 180 3.16 -11.14 6.84
N GLN A 181 3.88 -10.40 5.97
CA GLN A 181 3.74 -10.55 4.51
C GLN A 181 4.07 -11.96 4.05
N GLN A 182 5.14 -12.56 4.57
CA GLN A 182 5.50 -13.93 4.24
C GLN A 182 4.42 -14.91 4.70
N SER A 183 3.86 -14.71 5.90
CA SER A 183 2.76 -15.54 6.41
C SER A 183 1.51 -15.43 5.55
N LEU A 184 1.13 -14.21 5.13
CA LEU A 184 0.05 -13.99 4.16
C LEU A 184 0.30 -14.73 2.86
N ARG A 185 1.48 -14.55 2.24
CA ARG A 185 1.82 -15.24 0.98
C ARG A 185 1.75 -16.75 1.10
N THR A 186 2.31 -17.32 2.18
CA THR A 186 2.25 -18.77 2.43
C THR A 186 0.80 -19.23 2.53
N ALA A 187 -0.02 -18.54 3.32
CA ALA A 187 -1.42 -18.92 3.50
C ALA A 187 -2.24 -18.81 2.21
N ILE A 188 -2.02 -17.75 1.42
CA ILE A 188 -2.65 -17.53 0.11
C ILE A 188 -2.24 -18.63 -0.88
N ALA A 189 -0.95 -18.97 -0.95
CA ALA A 189 -0.45 -20.02 -1.85
C ALA A 189 -0.99 -21.41 -1.51
N THR A 190 -1.30 -21.66 -0.23
CA THR A 190 -1.95 -22.92 0.20
C THR A 190 -3.47 -22.92 0.02
N HIS A 191 -4.07 -21.77 -0.33
CA HIS A 191 -5.51 -21.66 -0.49
C HIS A 191 -5.96 -22.12 -1.88
N SER A 192 -7.01 -22.94 -1.92
CA SER A 192 -7.43 -23.76 -3.08
C SER A 192 -8.14 -23.01 -4.21
N ASP A 193 -8.29 -21.69 -4.14
CA ASP A 193 -9.11 -20.89 -5.06
C ASP A 193 -8.34 -20.38 -6.30
N GLY A 194 -7.09 -20.81 -6.50
CA GLY A 194 -6.30 -20.42 -7.69
C GLY A 194 -5.79 -18.98 -7.68
N LEU A 195 -5.86 -18.28 -6.54
CA LEU A 195 -5.32 -16.94 -6.36
C LEU A 195 -3.80 -17.00 -6.12
N LEU A 196 -3.02 -16.70 -7.16
CA LEU A 196 -1.55 -16.72 -7.08
C LEU A 196 -0.96 -15.40 -6.57
N ALA A 197 -1.60 -14.25 -6.84
CA ALA A 197 -1.10 -12.95 -6.44
C ALA A 197 -1.74 -12.50 -5.11
N PRO A 198 -0.97 -11.91 -4.17
CA PRO A 198 -1.51 -11.49 -2.88
C PRO A 198 -2.61 -10.41 -2.99
N LEU A 199 -2.54 -9.56 -4.02
CA LEU A 199 -3.54 -8.52 -4.24
C LEU A 199 -4.88 -9.07 -4.74
N ASP A 200 -4.91 -10.22 -5.40
CA ASP A 200 -6.19 -10.84 -5.80
C ASP A 200 -6.94 -11.37 -4.58
N TRP A 201 -6.21 -11.99 -3.64
CA TRP A 201 -6.76 -12.35 -2.34
C TRP A 201 -7.27 -11.11 -1.59
N GLU A 202 -6.50 -10.03 -1.57
CA GLU A 202 -6.92 -8.80 -0.91
C GLU A 202 -8.22 -8.24 -1.51
N ALA A 203 -8.32 -8.20 -2.84
CA ALA A 203 -9.53 -7.74 -3.53
C ALA A 203 -10.74 -8.63 -3.19
N GLN A 204 -10.56 -9.94 -3.16
CA GLN A 204 -11.62 -10.88 -2.77
C GLN A 204 -12.08 -10.66 -1.32
N ALA A 205 -11.14 -10.44 -0.39
CA ALA A 205 -11.46 -10.15 1.00
C ALA A 205 -12.36 -8.91 1.15
N TRP A 206 -12.12 -7.85 0.37
CA TRP A 206 -12.99 -6.66 0.36
C TRP A 206 -14.40 -6.94 -0.17
N ILE A 207 -14.52 -7.75 -1.21
CA ILE A 207 -15.81 -8.11 -1.83
C ILE A 207 -16.64 -8.96 -0.86
N VAL A 208 -16.05 -10.00 -0.27
CA VAL A 208 -16.75 -10.90 0.67
C VAL A 208 -17.14 -10.20 1.95
N ARG A 209 -16.26 -9.34 2.48
CA ARG A 209 -16.57 -8.49 3.65
C ARG A 209 -17.83 -7.66 3.42
N SER A 210 -17.98 -7.10 2.22
CA SER A 210 -19.12 -6.24 1.86
C SER A 210 -20.42 -7.03 1.67
N ALA A 211 -20.32 -8.34 1.39
CA ALA A 211 -21.46 -9.24 1.22
C ALA A 211 -21.94 -9.86 2.55
N SER A 212 -21.14 -9.82 3.60
CA SER A 212 -21.49 -10.36 4.91
C SER A 212 -22.31 -9.33 5.71
N PRO A 213 -23.56 -9.63 6.15
CA PRO A 213 -24.34 -8.70 6.94
C PRO A 213 -23.58 -8.35 8.22
N SER A 214 -23.34 -7.06 8.43
CA SER A 214 -22.68 -6.53 9.62
C SER A 214 -23.34 -7.09 10.88
N GLN A 215 -22.63 -7.93 11.64
CA GLN A 215 -23.08 -8.26 12.98
C GLN A 215 -23.09 -6.96 13.82
N PRO A 216 -24.20 -6.65 14.51
CA PRO A 216 -24.27 -5.46 15.33
C PRO A 216 -23.20 -5.51 16.42
N LYS A 217 -22.55 -4.37 16.64
CA LYS A 217 -21.61 -4.13 17.74
C LYS A 217 -22.26 -4.28 19.11
#